data_AF-A0AA51U615-F1
#
_entry.id   AF-A0AA51U615-F1
#
_cell.length_a   1.000
_cell.length_b   1.000
_cell.length_c   1.000
_cell.angle_alpha   90.00
_cell.angle_beta   90.00
_cell.angle_gamma   90.00
#
_symmetry.space_group_name_H-M   'P 1'
#
loop_
_entity.id
_entity.type
_entity.pdbx_description
1 polymer ?
#
loop_
_entity_poly.entity_id
_entity_poly.type
_entity_poly.pdbx_seq_one_letter_code
_entity_poly.pdbx_strand_id
1 'polypeptide(L)'
;MNESRFPRTQSQTLDQRFGNMVSNDDIAVRRIGVLAPFVAQIVGSLSGEKLKEATIAAIGKHRMLTEASENAYRAWEDCADNDPRKTNLLENFHRTSLENRSQIAVVAALTEKLGYIPDANRERQ
;
A
#
# COMPACT_ATOMS: atom_id res chain seq x y z
N MET A 1 34.42 -37.11 42.71
CA MET A 1 33.40 -36.12 43.12
C MET A 1 33.88 -34.73 42.77
N ASN A 2 33.37 -34.13 41.69
CA ASN A 2 32.72 -32.81 41.72
C ASN A 2 32.32 -32.38 40.31
N GLU A 3 31.21 -31.65 40.27
CA GLU A 3 30.27 -31.56 39.17
C GLU A 3 30.70 -30.56 38.07
N SER A 4 30.46 -30.95 36.82
CA SER A 4 30.52 -30.07 35.65
C SER A 4 29.42 -29.00 35.74
N ARG A 5 29.82 -27.76 36.05
CA ARG A 5 28.92 -26.60 36.11
C ARG A 5 28.97 -25.86 34.76
N PHE A 6 28.01 -26.14 33.89
CA PHE A 6 27.75 -25.33 32.70
C PHE A 6 27.31 -23.91 33.10
N PRO A 7 27.89 -22.83 32.55
CA PRO A 7 27.29 -21.51 32.67
C PRO A 7 26.16 -21.37 31.63
N ARG A 8 24.92 -21.22 32.10
CA ARG A 8 23.79 -20.75 31.30
C ARG A 8 23.87 -19.22 31.12
N THR A 9 23.79 -18.79 29.86
CA THR A 9 23.21 -17.53 29.35
C THR A 9 23.61 -16.19 29.99
N GLN A 10 24.30 -15.36 29.23
CA GLN A 10 23.83 -14.01 28.94
C GLN A 10 23.88 -13.78 27.42
N SER A 11 22.72 -13.87 26.79
CA SER A 11 22.47 -13.33 25.46
C SER A 11 22.61 -11.81 25.59
N GLN A 12 23.79 -11.28 25.25
CA GLN A 12 23.92 -9.85 25.01
C GLN A 12 23.15 -9.55 23.74
N THR A 13 22.00 -8.93 23.97
CA THR A 13 21.00 -8.52 23.01
C THR A 13 21.62 -7.78 21.83
N LEU A 14 21.39 -8.34 20.64
CA LEU A 14 21.54 -7.70 19.33
C LEU A 14 20.56 -6.53 19.11
N ASP A 15 19.88 -6.07 20.18
CA ASP A 15 18.88 -5.00 20.13
C ASP A 15 19.50 -3.59 20.13
N GLN A 16 20.78 -3.44 20.50
CA GLN A 16 21.39 -2.10 20.61
C GLN A 16 21.96 -1.53 19.29
N ARG A 17 21.94 -2.27 18.18
CA ARG A 17 22.42 -1.78 16.87
C ARG A 17 21.31 -1.32 15.91
N PHE A 18 20.04 -1.52 16.24
CA PHE A 18 18.91 -1.10 15.40
C PHE A 18 18.07 0.03 15.99
N GLY A 19 18.51 0.64 17.10
CA GLY A 19 17.78 1.66 17.86
C GLY A 19 17.57 3.02 17.17
N ASN A 20 17.69 3.13 15.84
CA ASN A 20 17.41 4.37 15.11
C ASN A 20 16.88 4.16 13.68
N MET A 21 16.28 3.00 13.37
CA MET A 21 15.33 2.95 12.26
C MET A 21 14.02 3.54 12.75
N VAL A 22 13.84 4.84 12.54
CA VAL A 22 12.51 5.45 12.47
C VAL A 22 11.67 4.51 11.63
N SER A 23 10.67 3.88 12.24
CA SER A 23 9.83 2.91 11.56
C SER A 23 9.31 3.59 10.30
N ASN A 24 9.60 3.06 9.11
CA ASN A 24 9.06 3.64 7.86
C ASN A 24 7.53 3.69 7.91
N ASP A 25 6.93 2.84 8.75
CA ASP A 25 5.51 2.86 9.10
C ASP A 25 5.09 4.15 9.82
N ASP A 26 5.91 4.73 10.69
CA ASP A 26 5.60 5.99 11.39
C ASP A 26 5.58 7.20 10.45
N ILE A 27 6.46 7.20 9.44
CA ILE A 27 6.47 8.25 8.41
C ILE A 27 5.26 8.11 7.49
N ALA A 28 4.92 6.87 7.09
CA ALA A 28 3.74 6.60 6.28
C ALA A 28 2.45 7.00 7.02
N VAL A 29 2.29 6.59 8.28
CA VAL A 29 1.11 6.90 9.12
C VAL A 29 0.98 8.42 9.34
N ARG A 30 2.08 9.13 9.62
CA ARG A 30 2.05 10.59 9.79
C ARG A 30 1.72 11.35 8.50
N ARG A 31 2.19 10.87 7.33
CA ARG A 31 1.86 11.49 6.03
C ARG A 31 0.41 11.21 5.60
N ILE A 32 -0.12 10.04 5.91
CA ILE A 32 -1.53 9.69 5.67
C ILE A 32 -2.47 10.61 6.48
N GLY A 33 -2.11 10.97 7.72
CA GLY A 33 -2.88 11.89 8.56
C GLY A 33 -3.05 13.32 7.99
N VAL A 34 -2.13 13.76 7.12
CA VAL A 34 -2.20 15.09 6.46
C VAL A 34 -3.00 15.03 5.14
N LEU A 35 -3.01 13.88 4.47
CA LEU A 35 -3.71 13.70 3.20
C LEU A 35 -5.20 13.44 3.37
N ALA A 36 -5.60 12.76 4.46
CA ALA A 36 -7.00 12.42 4.71
C ALA A 36 -7.95 13.65 4.75
N PRO A 37 -7.62 14.77 5.44
CA PRO A 37 -8.47 15.97 5.44
C PRO A 37 -8.60 16.63 4.06
N PHE A 38 -7.53 16.63 3.26
CA PHE A 38 -7.54 17.22 1.92
C PHE A 38 -8.39 16.39 0.94
N VAL A 39 -8.23 15.05 0.99
CA VAL A 39 -9.08 14.13 0.22
C VAL A 39 -10.54 14.28 0.65
N ALA A 40 -10.82 14.36 1.96
CA ALA A 40 -12.16 14.59 2.47
C ALA A 40 -12.77 15.93 2.01
N GLN A 41 -11.97 17.01 1.93
CA GLN A 41 -12.41 18.30 1.41
C GLN A 41 -12.79 18.22 -0.08
N ILE A 42 -11.93 17.60 -0.91
CA ILE A 42 -12.19 17.42 -2.34
C ILE A 42 -13.44 16.58 -2.53
N VAL A 43 -13.51 15.40 -1.91
CA VAL A 43 -14.68 14.52 -1.96
C VAL A 43 -15.91 15.25 -1.45
N GLY A 44 -15.78 16.06 -0.39
CA GLY A 44 -16.80 16.92 0.21
C GLY A 44 -17.43 17.92 -0.78
N SER A 45 -16.69 18.39 -1.78
CA SER A 45 -17.21 19.32 -2.80
C SER A 45 -18.02 18.66 -3.93
N LEU A 46 -17.91 17.34 -4.10
CA LEU A 46 -18.59 16.59 -5.17
C LEU A 46 -20.04 16.27 -4.80
N SER A 47 -20.98 16.36 -5.74
CA SER A 47 -22.39 16.02 -5.50
C SER A 47 -23.07 15.50 -6.77
N GLY A 48 -24.20 14.82 -6.60
CA GLY A 48 -25.02 14.31 -7.71
C GLY A 48 -24.24 13.41 -8.66
N GLU A 49 -24.39 13.64 -9.97
CA GLU A 49 -23.70 12.84 -10.99
C GLU A 49 -22.18 12.98 -10.96
N LYS A 50 -21.62 14.14 -10.59
CA LYS A 50 -20.15 14.29 -10.50
C LYS A 50 -19.54 13.37 -9.43
N LEU A 51 -20.25 13.18 -8.32
CA LEU A 51 -19.82 12.23 -7.29
C LEU A 51 -19.86 10.80 -7.84
N LYS A 52 -20.94 10.42 -8.53
CA LYS A 52 -21.08 9.10 -9.14
C LYS A 52 -20.03 8.83 -10.22
N GLU A 53 -19.78 9.77 -11.13
CA GLU A 53 -18.73 9.71 -12.15
C GLU A 53 -17.34 9.54 -11.51
N ALA A 54 -17.03 10.34 -10.49
CA ALA A 54 -15.78 10.23 -9.75
C ALA A 54 -15.63 8.86 -9.07
N THR A 55 -16.71 8.32 -8.47
CA THR A 55 -16.72 6.99 -7.87
C THR A 55 -16.47 5.90 -8.91
N ILE A 56 -17.14 5.96 -10.08
CA ILE A 56 -16.93 5.00 -11.17
C ILE A 56 -15.47 5.06 -11.67
N ALA A 57 -14.95 6.27 -11.93
CA ALA A 57 -13.57 6.45 -12.36
C ALA A 57 -12.55 5.93 -11.33
N ALA A 58 -12.82 6.17 -10.04
CA ALA A 58 -11.96 5.69 -8.95
C ALA A 58 -11.94 4.16 -8.86
N ILE A 59 -13.10 3.50 -9.04
CA ILE A 59 -13.21 2.03 -9.10
C ILE A 59 -12.46 1.49 -10.33
N GLY A 60 -12.65 2.10 -11.50
CA GLY A 60 -11.94 1.72 -12.72
C GLY A 60 -10.41 1.81 -12.54
N LYS A 61 -9.93 2.91 -11.97
CA LYS A 61 -8.51 3.10 -11.67
C LYS A 61 -7.97 2.08 -10.65
N HIS A 62 -8.75 1.74 -9.62
CA HIS A 62 -8.36 0.71 -8.66
C HIS A 62 -8.17 -0.66 -9.31
N ARG A 63 -9.06 -1.04 -10.24
CA ARG A 63 -8.93 -2.29 -11.02
C ARG A 63 -7.65 -2.29 -11.86
N MET A 64 -7.38 -1.20 -12.59
CA MET A 64 -6.15 -1.05 -13.38
C MET A 64 -4.88 -1.16 -12.51
N LEU A 65 -4.87 -0.54 -11.33
CA LEU A 65 -3.73 -0.59 -10.42
C LEU A 65 -3.54 -1.98 -9.80
N THR A 66 -4.63 -2.71 -9.54
CA THR A 66 -4.57 -4.10 -9.12
C THR A 66 -3.90 -4.97 -10.18
N GLU A 67 -4.35 -4.90 -11.44
CA GLU A 67 -3.73 -5.62 -12.55
C GLU A 67 -2.25 -5.23 -12.73
N ALA A 68 -1.93 -3.94 -12.67
CA ALA A 68 -0.55 -3.47 -12.78
C ALA A 68 0.34 -4.00 -11.64
N SER A 69 -0.18 -4.04 -10.41
CA SER A 69 0.54 -4.55 -9.25
C SER A 69 0.77 -6.06 -9.33
N GLU A 70 -0.21 -6.82 -9.80
CA GLU A 70 -0.08 -8.26 -10.04
C GLU A 70 0.94 -8.55 -11.13
N ASN A 71 0.92 -7.80 -12.23
CA ASN A 71 1.89 -7.94 -13.31
C ASN A 71 3.32 -7.58 -12.83
N ALA A 72 3.47 -6.54 -12.02
CA ALA A 72 4.75 -6.16 -11.44
C ALA A 72 5.29 -7.23 -10.48
N TYR A 73 4.40 -7.83 -9.68
CA TYR A 73 4.74 -8.95 -8.80
C TYR A 73 5.24 -10.15 -9.59
N ARG A 74 4.48 -10.60 -10.60
CA ARG A 74 4.88 -11.73 -11.46
C ARG A 74 6.21 -11.48 -12.15
N ALA A 75 6.39 -10.29 -12.71
CA ALA A 75 7.67 -9.92 -13.35
C ALA A 75 8.84 -9.96 -12.37
N TRP A 76 8.65 -9.54 -11.12
CA TRP A 76 9.67 -9.66 -10.08
C TRP A 76 9.89 -11.11 -9.67
N GLU A 77 8.83 -11.89 -9.43
CA GLU A 77 8.89 -13.29 -9.00
C GLU A 77 9.60 -14.17 -10.03
N ASP A 78 9.23 -14.05 -11.31
CA ASP A 78 9.78 -14.83 -12.43
C ASP A 78 11.23 -14.43 -12.80
N CYS A 79 11.71 -13.29 -12.30
CA CYS A 79 13.07 -12.82 -12.56
C CYS A 79 14.09 -13.63 -11.74
N ALA A 80 15.17 -14.09 -12.37
CA ALA A 80 16.23 -14.82 -11.69
C ALA A 80 16.90 -13.97 -10.59
N ASP A 81 17.27 -14.58 -9.47
CA ASP A 81 17.81 -13.84 -8.31
C ASP A 81 19.15 -13.15 -8.58
N ASN A 82 19.90 -13.63 -9.58
CA ASN A 82 21.17 -13.03 -10.01
C ASN A 82 20.99 -12.00 -11.15
N ASP A 83 19.76 -11.78 -11.62
CA ASP A 83 19.50 -10.79 -12.66
C ASP A 83 19.62 -9.37 -12.07
N PRO A 84 20.46 -8.49 -12.65
CA PRO A 84 20.62 -7.10 -12.19
C PRO A 84 19.31 -6.30 -12.13
N ARG A 85 18.26 -6.73 -12.83
CA ARG A 85 16.95 -6.07 -12.87
C ARG A 85 16.04 -6.44 -11.69
N LYS A 86 16.36 -7.49 -10.91
CA LYS A 86 15.50 -8.00 -9.81
C LYS A 86 15.14 -6.89 -8.81
N THR A 87 16.13 -6.08 -8.40
CA THR A 87 15.91 -4.95 -7.47
C THR A 87 14.95 -3.91 -8.05
N ASN A 88 15.13 -3.51 -9.32
CA ASN A 88 14.25 -2.53 -9.97
C ASN A 88 12.81 -3.05 -10.11
N LEU A 89 12.64 -4.35 -10.36
CA LEU A 89 11.32 -4.99 -10.43
C LEU A 89 10.64 -5.03 -9.06
N LEU A 90 11.40 -5.27 -7.98
CA LEU A 90 10.89 -5.19 -6.61
C LEU A 90 10.42 -3.78 -6.25
N GLU A 91 11.23 -2.77 -6.58
CA GLU A 91 10.86 -1.36 -6.38
C GLU A 91 9.61 -0.99 -7.17
N ASN A 92 9.49 -1.46 -8.42
CA ASN A 92 8.31 -1.23 -9.23
C ASN A 92 7.07 -1.88 -8.60
N PHE A 93 7.18 -3.12 -8.13
CA PHE A 93 6.09 -3.81 -7.41
C PHE A 93 5.66 -3.06 -6.15
N HIS A 94 6.62 -2.59 -5.33
CA HIS A 94 6.31 -1.80 -4.14
C HIS A 94 5.60 -0.49 -4.49
N ARG A 95 6.06 0.20 -5.54
CA ARG A 95 5.43 1.45 -6.00
C ARG A 95 3.99 1.21 -6.44
N THR A 96 3.74 0.24 -7.33
CA THR A 96 2.38 -0.06 -7.81
C THR A 96 1.48 -0.56 -6.68
N SER A 97 2.02 -1.32 -5.72
CA SER A 97 1.28 -1.78 -4.54
C SER A 97 0.86 -0.61 -3.64
N LEU A 98 1.75 0.36 -3.43
CA LEU A 98 1.45 1.55 -2.62
C LEU A 98 0.40 2.44 -3.29
N GLU A 99 0.50 2.64 -4.60
CA GLU A 99 -0.50 3.36 -5.39
C GLU A 99 -1.87 2.67 -5.30
N ASN A 100 -1.90 1.34 -5.42
CA ASN A 100 -3.15 0.57 -5.29
C ASN A 100 -3.79 0.73 -3.90
N ARG A 101 -2.99 0.65 -2.83
CA ARG A 101 -3.44 0.86 -1.45
C ARG A 101 -3.93 2.28 -1.19
N SER A 102 -3.34 3.27 -1.84
CA SER A 102 -3.82 4.65 -1.74
C SER A 102 -5.14 4.83 -2.48
N GLN A 103 -5.29 4.17 -3.63
CA GLN A 103 -6.51 4.25 -4.44
C GLN A 103 -7.72 3.61 -3.75
N ILE A 104 -7.55 2.51 -2.99
CA ILE A 104 -8.67 1.91 -2.26
C ILE A 104 -9.23 2.86 -1.19
N ALA A 105 -8.39 3.69 -0.55
CA ALA A 105 -8.85 4.70 0.39
C ALA A 105 -9.72 5.78 -0.29
N VAL A 106 -9.37 6.17 -1.52
CA VAL A 106 -10.16 7.10 -2.32
C VAL A 106 -11.51 6.49 -2.72
N VAL A 107 -11.52 5.22 -3.15
CA VAL A 107 -12.76 4.49 -3.46
C VAL A 107 -13.66 4.41 -2.22
N ALA A 108 -13.10 4.07 -1.06
CA ALA A 108 -13.85 4.00 0.19
C ALA A 108 -14.52 5.35 0.51
N ALA A 109 -13.76 6.46 0.50
CA ALA A 109 -14.31 7.79 0.79
C ALA A 109 -15.41 8.22 -0.21
N LEU A 110 -15.25 7.92 -1.49
CA LEU A 110 -16.23 8.25 -2.52
C LEU A 110 -17.50 7.41 -2.41
N THR A 111 -17.37 6.10 -2.16
CA THR A 111 -18.52 5.19 -1.98
C THR A 111 -19.28 5.48 -0.69
N GLU A 112 -18.58 5.79 0.40
CA GLU A 112 -19.17 6.21 1.67
C GLU A 112 -20.03 7.47 1.47
N LYS A 113 -19.49 8.48 0.77
CA LYS A 113 -20.25 9.70 0.48
C LYS A 113 -21.41 9.47 -0.48
N LEU A 114 -21.24 8.62 -1.50
CA LEU A 114 -22.28 8.33 -2.48
C LEU A 114 -23.44 7.51 -1.88
N GLY A 115 -23.16 6.72 -0.84
CA GLY A 115 -24.14 5.89 -0.12
C GLY A 115 -24.45 4.55 -0.79
N TYR A 116 -23.81 4.25 -1.92
CA TYR A 116 -23.89 2.96 -2.62
C TYR A 116 -22.68 2.77 -3.55
N ILE A 117 -22.48 1.54 -4.02
CA ILE A 117 -21.45 1.21 -5.02
C ILE A 117 -22.10 1.26 -6.41
N PRO A 118 -21.68 2.19 -7.29
CA PRO A 118 -22.24 2.29 -8.63
C PRO A 118 -21.70 1.17 -9.52
N ASP A 119 -22.46 0.80 -10.56
CA ASP A 119 -21.99 -0.14 -11.56
C ASP A 119 -20.88 0.50 -12.42
N ALA A 120 -19.65 0.09 -12.14
CA ALA A 120 -18.45 0.53 -12.85
C ALA A 120 -18.18 -0.27 -14.14
N ASN A 121 -19.09 -1.16 -14.55
CA ASN A 121 -18.98 -1.93 -15.79
C ASN A 121 -19.56 -1.21 -17.01
N ARG A 122 -20.02 0.05 -16.88
CA ARG A 122 -20.47 0.85 -18.02
C ARG A 122 -19.30 1.26 -18.93
N GLU A 123 -19.03 0.33 -19.85
CA GLU A 123 -18.79 0.54 -21.28
C GLU A 123 -17.55 1.35 -21.70
N ARG A 124 -16.56 0.60 -22.19
CA ARG A 124 -15.80 0.99 -23.38
C ARG A 124 -16.81 1.18 -24.53
N GLN A 125 -17.32 2.39 -24.72
CA GLN A 125 -17.91 2.82 -26.00
C GLN A 125 -16.93 3.75 -26.70
#